data_AF-A0A4S1FWM9-F1
#
_entry.id   AF-A0A4S1FWM9-F1
#
_cell.length_a   1.000
_cell.length_b   1.000
_cell.length_c   1.000
_cell.angle_alpha   90.00
_cell.angle_beta   90.00
_cell.angle_gamma   90.00
#
_symmetry.space_group_name_H-M   'P 1'
#
loop_
_entity.id
_entity.type
_entity.pdbx_description
1 polymer ?
#
loop_
_entity_poly.entity_id
_entity_poly.type
_entity_poly.pdbx_seq_one_letter_code
_entity_poly.pdbx_strand_id
1 'polypeptide(L)'
;KQREENLAEKSTALEALSSKLAKYLAPQVYSSIFTGRQDVRIASQRKKLTICFSDIAGFTETTDKMESEDLTQLLNHYLTEMSKIASDHGATIDKYVGDAILMFF
;
A
#
# COMPACT_ATOMS: atom_id res chain seq x y z
N LYS A 1 -5.37 11.31 -39.17
CA LYS A 1 -6.64 10.63 -38.82
C LYS A 1 -6.43 9.29 -38.12
N GLN A 2 -6.32 8.13 -38.78
CA GLN A 2 -6.24 6.82 -38.08
C GLN A 2 -5.08 6.67 -37.05
N ARG A 3 -3.95 7.35 -37.29
CA ARG A 3 -2.78 7.33 -36.40
C ARG A 3 -2.93 8.22 -35.16
N GLU A 4 -3.70 9.31 -35.28
CA GLU A 4 -4.00 10.22 -34.17
C GLU A 4 -5.10 9.64 -33.28
N GLU A 5 -6.11 8.99 -33.87
CA GLU A 5 -7.13 8.24 -33.12
C GLU A 5 -6.50 7.09 -32.33
N ASN A 6 -5.60 6.30 -32.94
CA ASN A 6 -4.86 5.25 -32.24
C ASN A 6 -3.95 5.79 -31.12
N LEU A 7 -3.37 6.98 -31.28
CA LEU A 7 -2.54 7.60 -30.25
C LEU A 7 -3.40 8.09 -29.07
N ALA A 8 -4.55 8.69 -29.37
CA ALA A 8 -5.51 9.14 -28.37
C ALA A 8 -6.04 7.94 -27.58
N GLU A 9 -6.50 6.88 -28.24
CA GLU A 9 -6.97 5.66 -27.57
C GLU A 9 -5.90 5.03 -26.67
N LYS A 10 -4.65 4.95 -27.14
CA LYS A 10 -3.53 4.43 -26.33
C LYS A 10 -3.22 5.31 -25.12
N SER A 11 -3.30 6.63 -25.27
CA SER A 11 -3.09 7.57 -24.17
C SER A 11 -4.17 7.41 -23.10
N THR A 12 -5.44 7.36 -23.50
CA THR A 12 -6.57 7.19 -22.59
C THR A 12 -6.53 5.83 -21.89
N ALA A 13 -6.16 4.75 -22.60
CA ALA A 13 -6.01 3.44 -22.01
C ALA A 13 -4.86 3.39 -20.98
N LEU A 14 -3.75 4.08 -21.26
CA LEU A 14 -2.61 4.17 -20.36
C LEU A 14 -2.94 4.98 -19.10
N GLU A 15 -3.69 6.07 -19.24
CA GLU A 15 -4.20 6.87 -18.11
C GLU A 15 -5.16 6.06 -17.23
N ALA A 16 -6.08 5.31 -17.83
CA ALA A 16 -7.01 4.44 -17.09
C ALA A 16 -6.28 3.34 -16.32
N LEU A 17 -5.25 2.73 -16.92
CA LEU A 17 -4.43 1.73 -16.25
C LEU A 17 -3.60 2.33 -15.10
N SER A 18 -3.00 3.50 -15.34
CA SER A 18 -2.23 4.25 -14.34
C SER A 18 -3.09 4.60 -13.11
N SER A 19 -4.32 5.09 -13.32
CA SER A 19 -5.26 5.42 -12.25
C SER A 19 -5.68 4.20 -11.42
N LYS A 20 -5.82 3.03 -12.05
CA LYS A 20 -6.11 1.78 -11.32
C LYS A 20 -4.91 1.33 -10.48
N LEU A 21 -3.69 1.42 -11.01
CA LEU A 21 -2.47 1.03 -10.30
C LEU A 21 -2.14 1.99 -9.14
N ALA A 22 -2.52 3.27 -9.23
CA ALA A 22 -2.34 4.24 -8.16
C ALA A 22 -3.02 3.84 -6.84
N LYS A 23 -4.07 3.00 -6.88
CA LYS A 23 -4.75 2.50 -5.68
C LYS A 23 -3.95 1.43 -4.92
N TYR A 24 -2.96 0.81 -5.56
CA TYR A 24 -2.17 -0.29 -5.01
C TYR A 24 -0.70 0.08 -4.78
N LEU A 25 -0.28 1.27 -5.22
CA LEU A 25 1.09 1.74 -5.10
C LEU A 25 1.16 2.87 -4.07
N ALA A 26 2.20 2.86 -3.24
CA ALA A 26 2.46 3.97 -2.33
C ALA A 26 2.60 5.29 -3.13
N PRO A 27 2.09 6.44 -2.64
CA PRO A 27 2.07 7.71 -3.37
C PRO A 27 3.45 8.12 -3.91
N GLN A 28 4.49 7.88 -3.12
CA GLN A 28 5.89 8.12 -3.46
C GLN A 28 6.38 7.33 -4.69
N VAL A 29 5.90 6.10 -4.89
CA VAL A 29 6.25 5.26 -6.04
C VAL A 29 5.53 5.74 -7.29
N TYR A 30 4.23 6.05 -7.16
CA TYR A 30 3.41 6.59 -8.25
C TYR A 30 3.99 7.89 -8.80
N SER A 31 4.31 8.85 -7.93
CA SER A 31 4.90 10.13 -8.32
C SER A 31 6.27 9.96 -8.99
N SER A 32 7.07 8.97 -8.55
CA SER A 32 8.41 8.76 -9.08
C SER A 32 8.41 8.12 -10.47
N ILE A 33 7.50 7.18 -10.73
CA ILE A 33 7.34 6.54 -12.04
C ILE A 33 6.83 7.54 -13.08
N PHE A 34 5.84 8.37 -12.71
CA PHE A 34 5.15 9.23 -13.68
C PHE A 34 5.85 10.57 -13.95
N THR A 35 6.67 11.08 -13.01
CA THR A 35 7.46 12.31 -13.24
C THR A 35 8.69 12.07 -14.10
N GLY A 36 9.01 10.82 -14.48
CA GLY A 36 10.19 10.47 -15.26
C GLY A 36 11.52 10.79 -14.57
N ARG A 37 11.49 11.16 -13.28
CA ARG A 37 12.67 11.58 -12.50
C ARG A 37 13.48 10.43 -11.94
N GLN A 38 12.92 9.22 -11.90
CA GLN A 38 13.65 8.03 -11.47
C GLN A 38 13.82 7.07 -12.64
N ASP A 39 15.05 7.00 -13.14
CA ASP A 39 15.61 5.72 -13.55
C ASP A 39 15.39 4.78 -12.36
N VAL A 40 14.49 3.80 -12.48
CA VAL A 40 14.21 2.82 -11.41
C VAL A 40 15.42 1.89 -11.29
N ARG A 41 16.54 2.44 -10.83
CA ARG A 41 17.69 1.66 -10.38
C ARG A 41 17.30 1.13 -9.02
N ILE A 42 16.78 -0.09 -9.01
CA ILE A 42 16.63 -0.91 -7.81
C ILE A 42 18.03 -1.16 -7.27
N ALA A 43 18.53 -0.23 -6.46
CA ALA A 43 19.81 -0.33 -5.79
C ALA A 43 19.55 -0.70 -4.33
N SER A 44 20.07 -1.85 -3.90
CA SER A 44 20.04 -2.21 -2.49
C SER A 44 20.92 -1.24 -1.70
N GLN A 45 20.35 -0.59 -0.69
CA GLN A 45 21.06 0.30 0.21
C GLN A 45 20.92 -0.21 1.63
N ARG A 46 22.05 -0.26 2.36
CA ARG A 46 22.04 -0.61 3.79
C ARG A 46 21.69 0.62 4.60
N LYS A 47 20.61 0.55 5.37
CA LYS A 47 20.17 1.61 6.29
C LYS A 47 19.94 1.04 7.68
N LYS A 48 20.14 1.86 8.70
CA LYS A 48 19.78 1.53 10.08
C LYS A 48 18.35 2.00 10.30
N LEU A 49 17.45 1.07 10.61
CA LEU A 49 16.02 1.33 10.77
C LEU A 49 15.55 0.78 12.12
N THR A 50 14.49 1.36 12.66
CA THR A 50 13.77 0.79 13.80
C THR A 50 12.54 0.07 13.28
N ILE A 51 12.44 -1.23 13.50
CA ILE A 51 11.30 -2.03 13.07
C ILE A 51 10.29 -2.16 14.21
N CYS A 52 9.02 -1.94 13.91
CA CYS A 52 7.89 -2.15 14.80
C CYS A 52 6.94 -3.19 14.19
N PHE A 53 6.56 -4.16 15.01
CA PHE A 53 5.52 -5.14 14.71
C PHE A 53 4.40 -4.97 15.72
N SER A 54 3.16 -4.92 15.24
CA SER A 54 1.98 -4.85 16.08
C SER A 54 0.93 -5.82 15.56
N ASP A 55 0.29 -6.56 16.47
CA ASP A 55 -0.66 -7.60 16.14
C ASP A 55 -1.83 -7.63 17.15
N ILE A 56 -2.95 -8.25 16.78
CA ILE A 56 -4.15 -8.32 17.63
C ILE A 56 -4.00 -9.45 18.66
N ALA A 57 -4.08 -9.10 19.94
CA ALA A 57 -4.00 -10.10 21.00
C ALA A 57 -5.18 -11.08 20.96
N GLY A 58 -4.90 -12.38 20.95
CA GLY A 58 -5.93 -13.42 20.96
C GLY A 58 -6.72 -13.55 19.64
N PHE A 59 -6.16 -13.06 18.53
CA PHE A 59 -6.82 -13.05 17.23
C PHE A 59 -7.31 -14.44 16.80
N THR A 60 -6.47 -15.47 16.90
CA THR A 60 -6.82 -16.84 16.49
C THR A 60 -8.06 -17.38 17.20
N GLU A 61 -8.18 -17.16 18.51
CA GLU A 61 -9.35 -17.63 19.26
C GLU A 61 -10.60 -16.80 18.91
N THR A 62 -10.41 -15.51 18.63
CA THR A 62 -11.48 -14.58 18.28
C THR A 62 -12.02 -14.88 16.89
N THR A 63 -11.16 -15.23 15.93
CA THR A 63 -11.55 -15.54 14.55
C THR A 63 -12.38 -16.81 14.45
N ASP A 64 -12.14 -17.79 15.31
CA ASP A 64 -12.88 -19.07 15.31
C ASP A 64 -14.33 -18.94 15.79
N LYS A 65 -14.66 -17.84 16.48
CA LYS A 65 -15.98 -17.59 17.08
C LYS A 65 -16.75 -16.45 16.43
N MET A 66 -16.13 -15.74 15.49
CA MET A 66 -16.71 -14.58 14.80
C MET A 66 -17.21 -14.93 13.41
N GLU A 67 -18.30 -14.28 13.02
CA GLU A 67 -18.74 -14.28 11.64
C GLU A 67 -17.74 -13.53 10.75
N SER A 68 -17.64 -13.93 9.47
CA SER A 68 -16.63 -13.40 8.54
C SER A 68 -16.75 -11.89 8.32
N GLU A 69 -17.96 -11.36 8.36
CA GLU A 69 -18.24 -9.93 8.19
C GLU A 69 -17.72 -9.11 9.37
N ASP A 70 -17.99 -9.55 10.59
CA ASP A 70 -17.54 -8.90 11.82
C ASP A 70 -16.01 -8.93 11.96
N LEU A 71 -15.41 -10.08 11.61
CA LEU A 71 -13.96 -10.22 11.58
C LEU A 71 -13.31 -9.24 10.60
N THR A 72 -13.88 -9.14 9.40
CA THR A 72 -13.38 -8.21 8.36
C THR A 72 -13.50 -6.76 8.83
N GLN A 73 -14.58 -6.42 9.53
CA GLN A 73 -14.79 -5.07 10.04
C GLN A 73 -13.79 -4.71 11.15
N LEU A 74 -13.56 -5.63 12.10
CA LEU A 74 -12.56 -5.48 13.16
C LEU A 74 -11.15 -5.30 12.59
N LEU A 75 -10.76 -6.18 11.66
CA LEU A 75 -9.44 -6.16 11.03
C LEU A 75 -9.20 -4.83 10.30
N ASN A 76 -10.16 -4.40 9.48
CA ASN A 76 -10.05 -3.14 8.76
C ASN A 76 -9.99 -1.94 9.70
N HIS A 77 -10.75 -1.96 10.80
CA HIS A 77 -10.69 -0.90 11.79
C HIS A 77 -9.30 -0.81 12.43
N TYR A 78 -8.78 -1.93 12.94
CA TYR A 78 -7.44 -1.98 13.54
C TYR A 78 -6.36 -1.52 12.57
N LEU A 79 -6.31 -2.09 11.36
CA LEU A 79 -5.29 -1.73 10.37
C LEU A 79 -5.40 -0.27 9.94
N THR A 80 -6.61 0.29 9.85
CA THR A 80 -6.81 1.70 9.51
C THR A 80 -6.27 2.63 10.59
N GLU A 81 -6.60 2.39 11.85
CA GLU A 81 -6.13 3.22 12.97
C GLU A 81 -4.61 3.11 13.14
N MET A 82 -4.06 1.90 13.04
CA MET A 82 -2.61 1.69 13.10
C MET A 82 -1.88 2.40 11.94
N SER A 83 -2.45 2.36 10.73
CA SER A 83 -1.87 3.04 9.57
C SER A 83 -1.86 4.55 9.75
N LYS A 84 -2.91 5.10 10.35
CA LYS A 84 -3.00 6.53 10.66
C LYS A 84 -1.96 6.92 11.70
N ILE A 85 -1.84 6.17 12.80
CA ILE A 85 -0.82 6.39 13.84
C ILE A 85 0.59 6.32 13.24
N ALA A 86 0.85 5.32 12.40
CA ALA A 86 2.13 5.15 11.70
C ALA A 86 2.46 6.39 10.85
N SER A 87 1.51 6.85 10.03
CA SER A 87 1.66 8.06 9.22
C SER A 87 1.90 9.31 10.06
N ASP A 88 1.15 9.49 11.15
CA ASP A 88 1.25 10.66 12.04
C ASP A 88 2.62 10.74 12.74
N HIS A 89 3.29 9.60 12.95
CA HIS A 89 4.63 9.50 13.54
C HIS A 89 5.75 9.39 12.50
N GLY A 90 5.45 9.51 11.20
CA GLY A 90 6.43 9.43 10.12
C GLY A 90 6.98 8.02 9.86
N ALA A 91 6.31 6.98 10.34
CA ALA A 91 6.65 5.60 10.04
C ALA A 91 6.28 5.26 8.58
N THR A 92 7.04 4.38 7.96
CA THR A 92 6.68 3.75 6.69
C THR A 92 6.13 2.35 6.96
N ILE A 93 4.92 2.07 6.45
CA ILE A 93 4.33 0.73 6.48
C ILE A 93 4.99 -0.10 5.38
N ASP A 94 5.62 -1.21 5.76
CA ASP A 94 6.22 -2.15 4.81
C ASP A 94 5.17 -3.10 4.24
N LYS A 95 4.39 -3.73 5.13
CA LYS A 95 3.31 -4.66 4.76
C LYS A 95 2.37 -4.98 5.92
N TYR A 96 1.24 -5.58 5.56
CA TYR A 96 0.32 -6.26 6.46
C TYR A 96 0.51 -7.77 6.35
N VAL A 97 0.46 -8.49 7.47
CA VAL A 97 0.64 -9.95 7.55
C VAL A 97 -0.46 -10.53 8.44
N GLY A 98 -1.58 -10.92 7.84
CA GLY A 98 -2.77 -11.33 8.61
C GLY A 98 -3.34 -10.15 9.39
N ASP A 99 -3.38 -10.29 10.71
CA ASP A 99 -3.72 -9.27 11.70
C ASP A 99 -2.54 -8.37 12.10
N ALA A 100 -1.32 -8.72 11.68
CA ALA A 100 -0.14 -7.93 12.02
C ALA A 100 0.15 -6.81 11.01
N ILE A 101 0.74 -5.73 11.52
CA ILE A 101 1.31 -4.62 10.73
C ILE A 101 2.82 -4.52 10.99
N LEU A 102 3.60 -4.41 9.90
CA LEU A 102 5.04 -4.16 9.92
C LEU A 102 5.29 -2.73 9.47
N MET A 103 5.91 -1.94 10.34
CA MET A 103 6.29 -0.56 10.04
C MET A 103 7.72 -0.27 10.50
N PHE A 104 8.36 0.72 9.88
CA PHE A 104 9.70 1.13 10.23
C PHE A 104 9.89 2.65 10.22
N PHE A 105 10.89 3.09 10.97
CA PHE A 105 11.33 4.47 11.11
C PHE A 105 12.79 4.60 10.66
#